data_AF-A0A9P0QPS2-F1
#
_entry.id   AF-A0A9P0QPS2-F1
#
_cell.length_a   1.000
_cell.length_b   1.000
_cell.length_c   1.000
_cell.angle_alpha   90.00
_cell.angle_beta   90.00
_cell.angle_gamma   90.00
#
_symmetry.space_group_name_H-M   'P 1'
#
loop_
_entity.id
_entity.type
_entity.pdbx_description
1 polymer ?
#
loop_
_entity_poly.entity_id
_entity_poly.type
_entity_poly.pdbx_seq_one_letter_code
_entity_poly.pdbx_strand_id
1 'polypeptide(L)'
;MSDTRQIALQKELKQLQAINTAINSLTSTIQLTKTNIAKTNETTKNSDKLLDKWIKILSQTHFTQEIISKTHWTGSSGVSDEELDKKIEEEKELLKNLEELENENQLLEERIKEKESKENQDFQRKQELLSRRERELGLRGIPRSGSGRDRRR
;
A
#
# COMPACT_ATOMS: atom_id res chain seq x y z
N MET A 1 -41.32 27.23 -19.40
CA MET A 1 -40.21 26.54 -20.09
C MET A 1 -38.83 26.81 -19.46
N SER A 2 -38.60 27.95 -18.79
CA SER A 2 -37.32 28.22 -18.09
C SER A 2 -37.18 27.45 -16.76
N ASP A 3 -38.26 27.37 -15.97
CA ASP A 3 -38.21 26.79 -14.63
C ASP A 3 -37.92 25.29 -14.62
N THR A 4 -38.42 24.54 -15.60
CA THR A 4 -38.19 23.09 -15.70
C THR A 4 -36.71 22.76 -15.94
N ARG A 5 -36.03 23.54 -16.78
CA ARG A 5 -34.59 23.40 -17.03
C ARG A 5 -33.77 23.79 -15.80
N GLN A 6 -34.21 24.80 -15.06
CA GLN A 6 -33.53 25.29 -13.85
C GLN A 6 -33.66 24.28 -12.70
N ILE A 7 -34.83 23.66 -12.54
CA ILE A 7 -35.07 22.57 -11.58
C ILE A 7 -34.23 21.34 -11.94
N ALA A 8 -34.14 20.96 -13.22
CA ALA A 8 -33.30 19.85 -13.67
C ALA A 8 -31.81 20.07 -13.34
N LEU A 9 -31.28 21.26 -13.63
CA LEU A 9 -29.89 21.63 -13.31
C LEU A 9 -29.61 21.63 -11.81
N GLN A 10 -30.55 22.08 -10.97
CA GLN A 10 -30.39 22.00 -9.51
C GLN A 10 -30.36 20.55 -9.02
N LYS A 11 -31.14 19.65 -9.64
CA LYS A 11 -31.13 18.23 -9.31
C LYS A 11 -29.81 17.58 -9.71
N GLU A 12 -29.30 17.87 -10.91
CA GLU A 12 -27.99 17.40 -11.37
C GLU A 12 -26.85 17.90 -10.47
N LEU A 13 -26.89 19.17 -10.06
CA LEU A 13 -25.88 19.74 -9.17
C LEU A 13 -25.90 19.07 -7.79
N LYS A 14 -27.09 18.85 -7.21
CA LYS A 14 -27.23 18.08 -5.95
C LYS A 14 -26.70 16.66 -6.09
N GLN A 15 -26.94 16.01 -7.23
CA GLN A 15 -26.44 14.67 -7.50
C GLN A 15 -24.91 14.65 -7.62
N LEU A 16 -24.31 15.63 -8.31
CA LEU A 16 -22.85 15.76 -8.39
C LEU A 16 -22.21 16.06 -7.03
N GLN A 17 -22.85 16.90 -6.21
CA GLN A 17 -22.41 17.14 -4.84
C GLN A 17 -22.44 15.85 -4.00
N ALA A 18 -23.53 15.07 -4.09
CA ALA A 18 -23.64 13.80 -3.40
C ALA A 18 -22.54 12.81 -3.83
N ILE A 19 -22.27 12.71 -5.14
CA ILE A 19 -21.20 11.88 -5.69
C ILE A 19 -19.84 12.35 -5.16
N ASN A 20 -19.56 13.65 -5.17
CA ASN A 20 -18.30 14.19 -4.67
C ASN A 20 -18.11 13.88 -3.18
N THR A 21 -19.16 14.03 -2.36
CA THR A 21 -19.10 13.64 -0.95
C THR A 21 -18.85 12.15 -0.75
N ALA A 22 -19.44 11.28 -1.58
CA ALA A 22 -19.22 9.85 -1.53
C ALA A 22 -17.79 9.45 -1.95
N ILE A 23 -17.21 10.14 -2.96
CA ILE A 23 -15.82 9.94 -3.36
C ILE A 23 -14.86 10.38 -2.24
N ASN A 24 -15.15 11.50 -1.58
CA ASN A 24 -14.33 11.99 -0.47
C ASN A 24 -14.39 11.04 0.73
N SER A 25 -15.56 10.48 1.06
CA SER A 25 -15.68 9.50 2.13
C SER A 25 -14.99 8.18 1.79
N LEU A 26 -15.10 7.71 0.54
CA LEU A 26 -14.37 6.54 0.07
C LEU A 26 -12.85 6.75 0.17
N THR A 27 -12.36 7.90 -0.28
CA THR A 27 -10.93 8.25 -0.23
C THR A 27 -10.43 8.29 1.21
N SER A 28 -11.20 8.90 2.13
CA SER A 28 -10.91 8.89 3.56
C SER A 28 -10.86 7.46 4.12
N THR A 29 -11.80 6.61 3.72
CA THR A 29 -11.86 5.19 4.14
C THR A 29 -10.66 4.40 3.62
N ILE A 30 -10.20 4.65 2.40
CA ILE A 30 -9.00 4.03 1.82
C ILE A 30 -7.75 4.47 2.60
N GLN A 31 -7.65 5.76 2.94
CA GLN A 31 -6.54 6.28 3.74
C GLN A 31 -6.51 5.64 5.14
N LEU A 32 -7.66 5.54 5.81
CA LEU A 32 -7.80 4.84 7.10
C LEU A 32 -7.40 3.37 6.98
N THR A 33 -7.91 2.67 5.97
CA THR A 33 -7.57 1.26 5.71
C THR A 33 -6.07 1.09 5.50
N LYS A 34 -5.42 1.98 4.74
CA LYS A 34 -3.97 1.98 4.55
C LYS A 34 -3.21 2.13 5.87
N THR A 35 -3.62 3.07 6.73
CA THR A 35 -2.98 3.24 8.04
C THR A 35 -3.18 2.03 8.94
N ASN A 36 -4.36 1.40 8.90
CA ASN A 36 -4.65 0.19 9.66
C ASN A 36 -3.80 -0.99 9.18
N ILE A 37 -3.67 -1.19 7.86
CA ILE A 37 -2.81 -2.24 7.28
C ILE A 37 -1.35 -2.03 7.69
N ALA A 38 -0.86 -0.78 7.68
CA ALA A 38 0.50 -0.48 8.13
C ALA A 38 0.73 -0.89 9.59
N LYS A 39 -0.23 -0.60 10.48
CA LYS A 39 -0.18 -1.00 11.89
C LYS A 39 -0.26 -2.52 12.08
N THR A 40 -1.10 -3.20 11.30
CA THR A 40 -1.18 -4.67 11.31
C THR A 40 0.15 -5.29 10.88
N ASN A 41 0.78 -4.76 9.81
CA ASN A 41 2.10 -5.22 9.36
C ASN A 41 3.18 -5.05 10.45
N GLU A 42 3.22 -3.89 11.12
CA GLU A 42 4.12 -3.68 12.26
C GLU A 42 3.88 -4.70 13.40
N THR A 43 2.61 -4.99 13.69
CA THR A 43 2.23 -5.98 14.72
C THR A 43 2.67 -7.40 14.35
N THR A 44 2.50 -7.80 13.08
CA THR A 44 2.99 -9.08 12.56
C THR A 44 4.50 -9.17 12.69
N LYS A 45 5.25 -8.16 12.24
CA LYS A 45 6.72 -8.12 12.38
C LYS A 45 7.18 -8.22 13.84
N ASN A 46 6.46 -7.59 14.77
CA ASN A 46 6.79 -7.70 16.19
C ASN A 46 6.50 -9.10 16.75
N SER A 47 5.43 -9.75 16.26
CA SER A 47 5.10 -11.13 16.61
C SER A 47 6.16 -12.10 16.08
N ASP A 48 6.63 -11.92 14.85
CA ASP A 48 7.70 -12.74 14.25
C ASP A 48 8.98 -12.65 15.09
N LYS A 49 9.40 -11.43 15.45
CA LYS A 49 10.55 -11.22 16.35
C LYS A 49 10.37 -11.89 17.72
N LEU A 50 9.14 -11.96 18.23
CA LEU A 50 8.86 -12.61 19.49
C LEU A 50 8.92 -14.13 19.34
N LEU A 51 8.39 -14.69 18.24
CA LEU A 51 8.50 -16.10 17.91
C LEU A 51 9.96 -16.54 17.77
N ASP A 52 10.79 -15.77 17.09
CA ASP A 52 12.23 -16.04 17.00
C ASP A 52 12.90 -16.12 18.38
N LYS A 53 12.51 -15.23 19.29
CA LYS A 53 13.00 -15.26 20.68
C LYS A 53 12.51 -16.49 21.42
N TRP A 54 11.23 -16.87 21.27
CA TRP A 54 10.71 -18.08 21.88
C TRP A 54 11.37 -19.34 21.34
N ILE A 55 11.64 -19.42 20.04
CA ILE A 55 12.40 -20.52 19.43
C ILE A 55 13.80 -20.60 20.07
N LYS A 56 14.51 -19.47 20.21
CA LYS A 56 15.83 -19.42 20.87
C LYS A 56 15.77 -19.85 22.33
N ILE A 57 14.80 -19.37 23.10
CA ILE A 57 14.62 -19.73 24.52
C ILE A 57 14.33 -21.23 24.66
N LEU A 58 13.44 -21.78 23.82
CA LEU A 58 13.08 -23.19 23.86
C LEU A 58 14.27 -24.08 23.45
N SER A 59 15.02 -23.68 22.42
CA SER A 59 16.25 -24.37 22.00
C SER A 59 17.28 -24.40 23.14
N GLN A 60 17.52 -23.26 23.80
CA GLN A 60 18.41 -23.17 24.95
C GLN A 60 17.91 -23.99 26.15
N THR A 61 16.59 -24.03 26.38
CA THR A 61 15.98 -24.81 27.46
C THR A 61 16.13 -26.31 27.21
N HIS A 62 15.86 -26.76 25.99
CA HIS A 62 16.09 -28.14 25.56
C HIS A 62 17.55 -28.52 25.75
N PHE A 63 18.47 -27.69 25.27
CA PHE A 63 19.90 -27.90 25.43
C PHE A 63 20.31 -28.01 26.91
N THR A 64 19.81 -27.10 27.76
CA THR A 64 20.08 -27.11 29.20
C THR A 64 19.54 -28.38 29.86
N GLN A 65 18.32 -28.83 29.49
CA GLN A 65 17.73 -30.06 29.99
C GLN A 65 18.56 -31.29 29.58
N GLU A 66 18.94 -31.36 28.31
CA GLU A 66 19.73 -32.46 27.76
C GLU A 66 21.07 -32.57 28.49
N ILE A 67 21.73 -31.44 28.69
CA ILE A 67 22.98 -31.37 29.44
C ILE A 67 22.82 -31.82 30.90
N ILE A 68 21.83 -31.29 31.63
CA ILE A 68 21.60 -31.65 33.04
C ILE A 68 21.30 -33.15 33.18
N SER A 69 20.65 -33.74 32.17
CA SER A 69 20.34 -35.18 32.16
C SER A 69 21.55 -36.07 31.82
N LYS A 70 22.59 -35.53 31.16
CA LYS A 70 23.82 -36.25 30.85
C LYS A 70 24.75 -36.25 32.07
N THR A 71 24.90 -37.40 32.73
CA THR A 71 25.70 -37.60 33.95
C THR A 71 27.22 -37.39 33.80
N HIS A 72 27.72 -37.18 32.58
CA HIS A 72 29.10 -36.86 32.27
C HIS A 72 29.17 -35.57 31.46
N TRP A 73 28.65 -34.47 32.00
CA TRP A 73 28.94 -33.16 31.42
C TRP A 73 30.41 -32.81 31.69
N THR A 74 31.32 -33.30 30.84
CA THR A 74 32.65 -32.72 30.71
C THR A 74 32.45 -31.37 30.04
N GLY A 75 32.84 -30.26 30.68
CA GLY A 75 32.59 -28.88 30.23
C GLY A 75 33.17 -28.47 28.86
N SER A 76 33.47 -29.41 27.98
CA SER A 76 33.70 -29.22 26.56
C SER A 76 32.42 -29.56 25.80
N SER A 77 31.96 -28.62 24.98
CA SER A 77 30.86 -28.75 24.00
C SER A 77 30.70 -30.18 23.49
N GLY A 78 29.62 -30.85 23.91
CA GLY A 78 29.27 -32.22 23.53
C GLY A 78 27.86 -32.31 22.96
N VAL A 79 27.35 -31.21 22.42
CA VAL A 79 26.61 -31.32 21.15
C VAL A 79 27.71 -31.68 20.16
N SER A 80 27.60 -32.77 19.41
CA SER A 80 28.57 -33.00 18.32
C SER A 80 28.58 -31.71 17.50
N ASP A 81 29.72 -31.01 17.39
CA ASP A 81 29.80 -29.75 16.63
C ASP A 81 29.14 -29.92 15.25
N GLU A 82 29.21 -31.12 14.67
CA GLU A 82 28.52 -31.48 13.42
C GLU A 82 26.99 -31.30 13.42
N GLU A 83 26.31 -31.53 14.54
CA GLU A 83 24.84 -31.43 14.62
C GLU A 83 24.39 -29.98 14.85
N LEU A 84 25.20 -29.21 15.58
CA LEU A 84 25.02 -27.77 15.72
C LEU A 84 25.36 -27.05 14.39
N ASP A 85 26.45 -27.45 13.73
CA ASP A 85 26.88 -26.92 12.45
C ASP A 85 25.84 -27.19 11.36
N LYS A 86 25.22 -28.38 11.35
CA LYS A 86 24.10 -28.69 10.44
C LYS A 86 22.90 -27.80 10.68
N LYS A 87 22.49 -27.59 11.94
CA LYS A 87 21.37 -26.69 12.27
C LYS A 87 21.67 -25.23 11.93
N ILE A 88 22.91 -24.80 12.14
CA ILE A 88 23.38 -23.46 11.78
C ILE A 88 23.38 -23.30 10.25
N GLU A 89 23.79 -24.34 9.51
CA GLU A 89 23.78 -24.30 8.04
C GLU A 89 22.36 -24.30 7.47
N GLU A 90 21.44 -25.10 8.03
CA GLU A 90 20.02 -25.05 7.71
C GLU A 90 19.40 -23.68 8.03
N GLU A 91 19.76 -23.08 9.16
CA GLU A 91 19.31 -21.72 9.52
C GLU A 91 19.86 -20.67 8.55
N LYS A 92 21.12 -20.80 8.11
CA LYS A 92 21.71 -19.93 7.09
C LYS A 92 21.02 -20.08 5.73
N GLU A 93 20.71 -21.29 5.30
CA GLU A 93 19.98 -21.53 4.05
C GLU A 93 18.57 -20.92 4.10
N LEU A 94 17.87 -21.08 5.23
CA LEU A 94 16.56 -20.46 5.43
C LEU A 94 16.65 -18.92 5.43
N LEU A 95 17.64 -18.34 6.11
CA LEU A 95 17.87 -16.90 6.11
C LEU A 95 18.18 -16.37 4.71
N LYS A 96 18.99 -17.09 3.93
CA LYS A 96 19.31 -16.73 2.55
C LYS A 96 18.08 -16.77 1.65
N ASN A 97 17.25 -17.81 1.76
CA ASN A 97 16.00 -17.89 1.03
C ASN A 97 15.04 -16.75 1.41
N LEU A 98 15.01 -16.36 2.68
CA LEU A 98 14.20 -15.24 3.17
C LEU A 98 14.69 -13.91 2.60
N GLU A 99 16.01 -13.68 2.56
CA GLU A 99 16.62 -12.50 1.94
C GLU A 99 16.34 -12.43 0.43
N GLU A 100 16.39 -13.56 -0.29
CA GLU A 100 16.03 -13.64 -1.71
C GLU A 100 14.55 -13.27 -1.93
N LEU A 101 13.64 -13.77 -1.09
CA LEU A 101 12.22 -13.42 -1.10
C LEU A 101 11.95 -11.95 -0.76
N GLU A 102 12.69 -11.38 0.20
CA GLU A 102 12.59 -9.95 0.52
C GLU A 102 13.05 -9.08 -0.64
N ASN A 103 14.16 -9.45 -1.29
CA ASN A 103 14.66 -8.75 -2.47
C ASN A 103 13.67 -8.84 -3.65
N GLU A 104 13.06 -10.00 -3.88
CA GLU A 104 12.04 -10.16 -4.91
C GLU A 104 10.81 -9.29 -4.62
N ASN A 105 10.35 -9.25 -3.36
CA ASN A 105 9.25 -8.39 -2.94
C ASN A 105 9.58 -6.91 -3.12
N GLN A 106 10.79 -6.47 -2.77
CA GLN A 106 11.23 -5.09 -2.98
C GLN A 106 11.21 -4.72 -4.48
N LEU A 107 11.71 -5.61 -5.33
CA LEU A 107 11.75 -5.38 -6.78
C LEU A 107 10.33 -5.35 -7.39
N LEU A 108 9.40 -6.14 -6.85
CA LEU A 108 7.98 -6.08 -7.20
C LEU A 108 7.34 -4.76 -6.75
N GLU A 109 7.61 -4.29 -5.54
CA GLU A 109 7.14 -2.99 -5.07
C GLU A 109 7.65 -1.83 -5.93
N GLU A 110 8.92 -1.87 -6.34
CA GLU A 110 9.49 -0.87 -7.26
C GLU A 110 8.80 -0.89 -8.62
N ARG A 111 8.56 -2.07 -9.19
CA ARG A 111 7.81 -2.21 -10.46
C ARG A 111 6.39 -1.69 -10.36
N ILE A 112 5.72 -1.88 -9.22
CA ILE A 112 4.38 -1.34 -8.98
C ILE A 112 4.44 0.19 -8.93
N LYS A 113 5.38 0.77 -8.17
CA LYS A 113 5.58 2.23 -8.09
C LYS A 113 5.91 2.85 -9.45
N GLU A 114 6.74 2.20 -10.27
CA GLU A 114 7.04 2.67 -11.62
C GLU A 114 5.81 2.67 -12.53
N LYS A 115 4.98 1.62 -12.46
CA LYS A 115 3.73 1.55 -13.22
C LYS A 115 2.76 2.64 -12.79
N GLU A 116 2.56 2.83 -11.49
CA GLU A 116 1.70 3.90 -10.95
C GLU A 116 2.20 5.29 -11.37
N SER A 117 3.52 5.52 -11.36
CA SER A 117 4.13 6.78 -11.81
C SER A 117 3.89 7.04 -13.29
N LYS A 118 4.08 6.02 -14.15
CA LYS A 118 3.80 6.12 -15.59
C LYS A 118 2.33 6.39 -15.87
N GLU A 119 1.42 5.68 -15.20
CA GLU A 119 -0.02 5.90 -15.34
C GLU A 119 -0.43 7.32 -14.92
N ASN A 120 0.12 7.84 -13.83
CA ASN A 120 -0.11 9.21 -13.40
C ASN A 120 0.43 10.25 -14.40
N GLN A 121 1.63 10.03 -14.96
CA GLN A 121 2.20 10.90 -15.99
C GLN A 121 1.35 10.91 -17.27
N ASP A 122 0.89 9.74 -17.71
CA ASP A 122 0.02 9.62 -18.88
C ASP A 122 -1.34 10.27 -18.64
N PHE A 123 -1.89 10.14 -17.43
CA PHE A 123 -3.12 10.82 -17.04
C PHE A 123 -2.95 12.34 -17.05
N GLN A 124 -1.86 12.86 -16.47
CA GLN A 124 -1.55 14.30 -16.50
C GLN A 124 -1.36 14.81 -17.93
N ARG A 125 -0.63 14.06 -18.78
CA ARG A 125 -0.42 14.43 -20.19
C ARG A 125 -1.73 14.47 -20.97
N LYS A 126 -2.62 13.49 -20.75
CA LYS A 126 -3.97 13.49 -21.32
C LYS A 126 -4.78 14.70 -20.86
N GLN A 127 -4.76 15.03 -19.56
CA GLN A 127 -5.41 16.24 -19.04
C GLN A 127 -4.85 17.53 -19.63
N GLU A 128 -3.53 17.64 -19.79
CA GLU A 128 -2.89 18.83 -20.39
C GLU A 128 -3.27 18.97 -21.87
N LEU A 129 -3.29 17.87 -22.62
CA LEU A 129 -3.73 17.85 -24.02
C LEU A 129 -5.20 18.24 -24.16
N LEU A 130 -6.07 17.73 -23.29
CA LEU A 130 -7.48 18.15 -23.24
C LEU A 130 -7.59 19.64 -22.92
N SER A 131 -6.81 20.13 -21.94
CA SER A 131 -6.78 21.56 -21.57
C SER A 131 -6.20 22.45 -22.69
N ARG A 132 -5.24 21.96 -23.49
CA ARG A 132 -4.75 22.67 -24.70
C ARG A 132 -5.82 22.70 -25.77
N ARG A 133 -6.46 21.57 -26.06
CA ARG A 133 -7.58 21.49 -27.02
C ARG A 133 -8.74 22.40 -26.62
N GLU A 134 -9.09 22.49 -25.34
CA GLU A 134 -10.11 23.43 -24.85
C GLU A 134 -9.72 24.91 -25.03
N ARG A 135 -8.42 25.23 -24.94
CA ARG A 135 -7.89 26.58 -25.21
C ARG A 135 -7.91 26.89 -26.72
N GLU A 136 -7.50 25.93 -27.56
CA GLU A 136 -7.48 26.08 -29.02
C GLU A 136 -8.89 26.14 -29.65
N LEU A 137 -9.85 25.43 -29.06
CA LEU A 137 -11.26 25.50 -29.45
C LEU A 137 -11.97 26.76 -28.91
N GLY A 138 -11.27 27.65 -28.21
CA GLY A 138 -11.84 28.89 -27.65
C GLY A 138 -12.91 28.68 -26.58
N LEU A 139 -13.00 27.47 -26.01
CA LEU A 139 -14.00 27.10 -25.01
C LEU A 139 -13.62 27.61 -23.60
N ARG A 140 -12.35 27.94 -23.39
CA ARG A 140 -11.86 28.53 -22.15
C ARG A 140 -12.12 30.04 -22.15
N GLY A 141 -13.36 30.41 -21.85
CA GLY A 141 -13.74 31.81 -21.68
C GLY A 141 -15.01 32.25 -22.41
N ILE A 142 -15.95 31.35 -22.72
CA ILE A 142 -17.31 31.79 -23.03
C ILE A 142 -17.98 32.15 -21.70
N PRO A 143 -18.09 33.43 -21.28
CA PRO A 143 -19.10 33.78 -20.31
C PRO A 143 -20.44 33.36 -20.94
N ARG A 144 -21.25 32.58 -20.23
CA ARG A 144 -22.68 32.42 -20.56
C ARG A 144 -23.34 33.80 -20.40
N SER A 145 -23.20 34.66 -21.40
CA SER A 145 -23.81 35.98 -21.44
C SER A 145 -24.37 36.24 -22.83
N GLY A 146 -25.69 36.32 -22.91
CA GLY A 146 -26.38 37.18 -23.87
C GLY A 146 -27.04 36.49 -25.08
N SER A 147 -28.33 36.16 -24.95
CA SER A 147 -29.30 36.23 -26.06
C SER A 147 -30.70 36.35 -25.44
N GLY A 148 -31.46 37.44 -25.57
CA GLY A 148 -31.21 38.67 -26.29
C GLY A 148 -32.18 39.75 -25.80
N ARG A 149 -31.70 40.99 -25.75
CA ARG A 149 -32.54 42.19 -25.69
C ARG A 149 -32.64 42.75 -27.11
N ASP A 150 -33.87 43.11 -27.44
CA ASP A 150 -34.25 44.31 -28.18
C ASP A 150 -34.10 44.32 -29.71
N ARG A 151 -35.26 44.31 -30.40
CA ARG A 151 -35.45 44.99 -31.68
C ARG A 151 -36.79 45.72 -31.67
N ARG A 152 -36.68 47.04 -31.58
CA ARG A 152 -37.63 48.10 -31.96
C ARG A 152 -38.53 47.75 -33.16
N ARG A 153 -39.83 47.97 -33.04
CA ARG A 153 -40.64 48.99 -33.76
C ARG A 153 -42.12 48.80 -33.47
#